data_AF-A0A2D5BQV3-F1
#
_entry.id   AF-A0A2D5BQV3-F1
#
_cell.length_a   1.000
_cell.length_b   1.000
_cell.length_c   1.000
_cell.angle_alpha   90.00
_cell.angle_beta   90.00
_cell.angle_gamma   90.00
#
_symmetry.space_group_name_H-M   'P 1'
#
loop_
_entity.id
_entity.type
_entity.pdbx_description
1 polymer ?
#
loop_
_entity_poly.entity_id
_entity_poly.type
_entity_poly.pdbx_seq_one_letter_code
_entity_poly.pdbx_strand_id
1 'polypeptide(L)'
;MGNRSPSSREQVLEMERKLGNLAVWFLIIIGLWLVLSPVAPEYTGYGWLRGVLGGEGAVARFFVGFLFLYFAGIVREKNEVRHLLRHLVSGARSSGEGEEEQARTAVELLINGLGADRPETRAAALENLQRLTGQDLGDDQEAWQQWWADNRAGFRP
;
A
#
# COMPACT_ATOMS: atom_id res chain seq x y z
N MET A 1 1.90 41.77 -3.18
CA MET A 1 1.92 40.44 -2.53
C MET A 1 0.77 39.63 -3.10
N GLY A 2 1.06 38.74 -4.05
CA GLY A 2 0.04 37.91 -4.71
C GLY A 2 -0.21 36.63 -3.93
N ASN A 3 -1.44 36.45 -3.45
CA ASN A 3 -1.87 35.24 -2.75
C ASN A 3 -1.97 34.09 -3.77
N ARG A 4 -0.99 33.19 -3.82
CA ARG A 4 -1.06 32.00 -4.68
C ARG A 4 -2.05 31.03 -4.04
N SER A 5 -3.25 30.94 -4.61
CA SER A 5 -4.22 29.92 -4.24
C SER A 5 -3.58 28.53 -4.43
N PRO A 6 -3.66 27.64 -3.42
CA PRO A 6 -3.10 26.29 -3.54
C PRO A 6 -3.73 25.58 -4.72
N SER A 7 -2.91 24.93 -5.54
CA SER A 7 -3.38 24.28 -6.77
C SER A 7 -4.40 23.19 -6.43
N SER A 8 -5.42 22.98 -7.26
CA SER A 8 -6.47 21.98 -6.99
C SER A 8 -5.91 20.57 -6.72
N ARG A 9 -4.69 20.26 -7.20
CA ARG A 9 -3.99 19.00 -6.91
C ARG A 9 -3.50 18.89 -5.47
N GLU A 10 -2.99 19.98 -4.88
CA GLU A 10 -2.57 19.99 -3.48
C GLU A 10 -3.76 19.79 -2.54
N GLN A 11 -4.90 20.42 -2.85
CA GLN A 11 -6.13 20.25 -2.06
C GLN A 11 -6.65 18.80 -2.12
N VAL A 12 -6.61 18.17 -3.30
CA VAL A 12 -7.00 16.75 -3.46
C VAL A 12 -6.08 15.83 -2.66
N LEU A 13 -4.77 16.05 -2.71
CA LEU A 13 -3.80 15.24 -1.96
C LEU A 13 -3.96 15.41 -0.44
N GLU A 14 -4.26 16.62 0.03
CA GLU A 14 -4.53 16.87 1.45
C GLU A 14 -5.83 16.21 1.89
N MET A 15 -6.88 16.23 1.05
CA MET A 15 -8.13 15.50 1.31
C MET A 15 -7.90 13.99 1.38
N GLU A 16 -7.16 13.38 0.44
CA GLU A 16 -6.84 11.95 0.47
C GLU A 16 -6.13 11.55 1.76
N ARG A 17 -5.16 12.38 2.21
CA ARG A 17 -4.42 12.14 3.45
C ARG A 17 -5.33 12.21 4.67
N LYS A 18 -6.23 13.21 4.72
CA LYS A 18 -7.22 13.36 5.79
C LYS A 18 -8.19 12.19 5.81
N LEU A 19 -8.67 11.75 4.64
CA LEU A 19 -9.56 10.58 4.49
C LEU A 19 -8.89 9.28 4.95
N GLY A 20 -7.64 9.04 4.58
CA GLY A 20 -6.89 7.86 5.02
C GLY A 20 -6.73 7.79 6.54
N ASN A 21 -6.34 8.90 7.17
CA ASN A 21 -6.24 8.98 8.62
C ASN A 21 -7.61 8.85 9.31
N LEU A 22 -8.66 9.45 8.74
CA LEU A 22 -10.00 9.44 9.30
C LEU A 22 -10.63 8.04 9.24
N ALA A 23 -10.38 7.28 8.18
CA ALA A 23 -10.80 5.89 8.07
C ALA A 23 -10.16 4.99 9.16
N VAL A 24 -8.86 5.17 9.42
CA VAL A 24 -8.15 4.41 10.48
C VAL A 24 -8.71 4.77 11.85
N TRP A 25 -8.90 6.06 12.15
CA TRP A 25 -9.52 6.51 13.40
C TRP A 25 -10.94 5.96 13.57
N PHE A 26 -11.73 5.95 12.51
CA PHE A 26 -13.09 5.41 12.52
C PHE A 26 -13.12 3.92 12.84
N LEU A 27 -12.22 3.13 12.25
CA LEU A 27 -12.08 1.69 12.55
C LEU A 27 -11.67 1.45 14.01
N ILE A 28 -10.74 2.25 14.54
CA ILE A 28 -10.31 2.16 15.95
C ILE A 28 -11.47 2.50 16.88
N ILE A 29 -12.21 3.58 16.61
CA ILE A 29 -13.35 4.01 17.43
C ILE A 29 -14.45 2.95 17.41
N ILE A 30 -14.79 2.39 16.25
CA ILE A 30 -15.78 1.31 16.14
C ILE A 30 -15.32 0.05 16.87
N GLY A 31 -14.06 -0.36 16.69
CA GLY A 31 -13.50 -1.54 17.36
C GLY A 31 -13.51 -1.38 18.88
N LEU A 32 -13.09 -0.22 19.37
CA LEU A 32 -13.08 0.09 20.80
C LEU A 32 -14.50 0.21 21.37
N TRP A 33 -15.41 0.85 20.63
CA TRP A 33 -16.81 0.92 20.99
C TRP A 33 -17.43 -0.48 21.08
N LEU A 34 -17.18 -1.38 20.13
CA LEU A 34 -17.67 -2.76 20.19
C LEU A 34 -17.16 -3.54 21.41
N VAL A 35 -15.94 -3.27 21.87
CA VAL A 35 -15.32 -3.93 23.04
C VAL A 35 -15.84 -3.34 24.36
N LEU A 36 -15.93 -2.01 24.45
CA LEU A 36 -16.30 -1.30 25.67
C LEU A 36 -17.80 -1.12 25.85
N SER A 37 -18.59 -1.25 24.77
CA SER A 37 -20.03 -1.03 24.75
C SER A 37 -20.73 -1.99 25.73
N PRO A 38 -21.26 -1.49 26.85
CA PRO A 38 -22.04 -2.28 27.78
C PRO A 38 -23.47 -2.33 27.25
N VAL A 39 -23.70 -3.00 26.10
CA VAL A 39 -25.03 -2.98 25.49
C VAL A 39 -25.81 -4.25 25.81
N ALA A 40 -26.97 -3.98 26.41
CA ALA A 40 -28.04 -4.91 26.66
C ALA A 40 -28.28 -5.83 25.45
N PRO A 41 -28.38 -7.14 25.66
CA PRO A 41 -28.48 -8.13 24.58
C PRO A 41 -29.71 -7.98 23.69
N GLU A 42 -30.67 -7.12 24.05
CA GLU A 42 -31.98 -7.01 23.40
C GLU A 42 -32.00 -6.17 22.12
N TYR A 43 -31.01 -5.29 21.89
CA TYR A 43 -31.10 -4.29 20.79
C TYR A 43 -30.09 -4.44 19.66
N THR A 44 -29.13 -5.37 19.73
CA THR A 44 -27.99 -5.34 18.80
C THR A 44 -28.10 -6.25 17.58
N GLY A 45 -29.20 -7.00 17.41
CA GLY A 45 -29.40 -7.81 16.20
C GLY A 45 -28.37 -8.94 15.98
N TYR A 46 -27.39 -9.11 16.88
CA TYR A 46 -26.35 -10.14 16.80
C TYR A 46 -26.81 -11.54 17.24
N GLY A 47 -28.13 -11.77 17.34
CA GLY A 47 -28.68 -13.09 17.66
C GLY A 47 -28.21 -14.16 16.67
N TRP A 48 -28.09 -13.79 15.39
CA TRP A 48 -27.56 -14.68 14.35
C TRP A 48 -26.08 -15.06 14.57
N LEU A 49 -25.27 -14.12 15.07
CA LEU A 49 -23.84 -14.34 15.34
C LEU A 49 -23.63 -15.39 16.42
N ARG A 50 -24.51 -15.38 17.43
CA ARG A 50 -24.48 -16.35 18.54
C ARG A 50 -24.75 -17.78 18.05
N GLY A 51 -25.61 -17.94 17.05
CA GLY A 51 -25.88 -19.22 16.41
C GLY A 51 -24.72 -19.75 15.56
N VAL A 52 -23.95 -18.86 14.93
CA VAL A 52 -22.80 -19.26 14.09
C VAL A 52 -21.55 -19.57 14.92
N LEU A 53 -21.30 -18.81 15.99
CA LEU A 53 -20.06 -18.89 16.77
C LEU A 53 -20.16 -19.74 18.03
N GLY A 54 -21.35 -20.21 18.42
CA GLY A 54 -21.56 -21.19 19.49
C GLY A 54 -21.09 -20.78 20.90
N GLY A 55 -20.60 -19.55 21.08
CA GLY A 55 -19.97 -19.09 22.31
C GLY A 55 -20.71 -17.95 23.02
N GLU A 56 -20.36 -17.72 24.29
CA GLU A 56 -20.80 -16.56 25.06
C GLU A 56 -20.50 -15.27 24.27
N GLY A 57 -21.49 -14.38 24.18
CA GLY A 57 -21.41 -13.19 23.33
C GLY A 57 -20.21 -12.28 23.62
N ALA A 58 -19.58 -12.41 24.79
CA ALA A 58 -18.34 -11.71 25.14
C ALA A 58 -17.15 -12.14 24.26
N VAL A 59 -16.98 -13.43 24.00
CA VAL A 59 -15.85 -13.95 23.20
C VAL A 59 -15.96 -13.49 21.75
N ALA A 60 -17.16 -13.61 21.15
CA ALA A 60 -17.40 -13.14 19.79
C ALA A 60 -17.11 -11.64 19.63
N ARG A 61 -17.49 -10.80 20.61
CA ARG A 61 -17.19 -9.37 20.61
C ARG A 61 -15.69 -9.09 20.66
N PHE A 62 -14.96 -9.83 21.49
CA PHE A 62 -13.51 -9.72 21.57
C PHE A 62 -12.85 -10.00 20.21
N PHE A 63 -13.26 -11.10 19.54
CA PHE A 63 -12.73 -11.43 18.22
C PHE A 63 -13.08 -10.41 17.15
N VAL A 64 -14.31 -9.89 17.14
CA VAL A 64 -14.71 -8.84 16.18
C VAL A 64 -13.92 -7.56 16.43
N GLY A 65 -13.80 -7.11 17.68
CA GLY A 65 -12.98 -5.95 18.03
C GLY A 65 -11.51 -6.12 17.64
N PHE A 66 -10.95 -7.31 17.91
CA PHE A 66 -9.59 -7.65 17.53
C PHE A 66 -9.41 -7.67 16.00
N LEU A 67 -10.38 -8.18 15.24
CA LEU A 67 -10.37 -8.17 13.77
C LEU A 67 -10.31 -6.72 13.23
N PHE A 68 -11.11 -5.81 13.80
CA PHE A 68 -11.08 -4.39 13.42
C PHE A 68 -9.73 -3.73 13.71
N LEU A 69 -9.13 -4.02 14.88
CA LEU A 69 -7.79 -3.53 15.22
C LEU A 69 -6.71 -4.11 14.29
N TYR A 70 -6.79 -5.40 13.98
CA TYR A 70 -5.90 -6.07 13.04
C TYR A 70 -5.98 -5.43 11.64
N PHE A 71 -7.20 -5.21 11.12
CA PHE A 71 -7.40 -4.50 9.85
C PHE A 71 -6.86 -3.07 9.90
N ALA A 72 -7.06 -2.35 10.99
CA ALA A 72 -6.51 -1.00 11.15
C ALA A 72 -4.96 -1.01 11.08
N GLY A 73 -4.32 -2.02 11.67
CA GLY A 73 -2.88 -2.24 11.56
C GLY A 73 -2.42 -2.43 10.11
N ILE A 74 -3.06 -3.34 9.37
CA ILE A 74 -2.75 -3.60 7.96
C ILE A 74 -2.93 -2.35 7.09
N VAL A 75 -4.02 -1.60 7.30
CA VAL A 75 -4.30 -0.39 6.52
C VAL A 75 -3.26 0.70 6.81
N ARG A 76 -2.81 0.83 8.06
CA ARG A 76 -1.75 1.77 8.44
C ARG A 76 -0.44 1.44 7.72
N GLU A 77 -0.02 0.19 7.74
CA GLU A 77 1.24 -0.26 7.14
C GLU A 77 1.24 -0.02 5.61
N LYS A 78 0.13 -0.33 4.93
CA LYS A 78 -0.05 -0.03 3.50
C LYS A 78 0.01 1.47 3.18
N ASN A 79 -0.52 2.31 4.06
CA ASN A 79 -0.49 3.76 3.88
C ASN A 79 0.92 4.34 4.12
N GLU A 80 1.67 3.85 5.10
CA GLU A 80 3.06 4.28 5.34
C GLU A 80 3.96 3.93 4.14
N VAL A 81 3.83 2.72 3.59
CA VAL A 81 4.59 2.30 2.39
C VAL A 81 4.27 3.18 1.19
N ARG A 82 2.99 3.52 0.96
CA ARG A 82 2.60 4.44 -0.12
C ARG A 82 3.20 5.84 0.04
N HIS A 83 3.31 6.35 1.27
CA HIS A 83 3.90 7.66 1.51
C HIS A 83 5.40 7.70 1.23
N LEU A 84 6.14 6.64 1.60
CA LEU A 84 7.57 6.52 1.27
C LEU A 84 7.79 6.44 -0.24
N LEU A 85 7.02 5.59 -0.94
CA LEU A 85 7.05 5.51 -2.40
C LEU A 85 6.70 6.84 -3.08
N ARG A 86 5.68 7.54 -2.58
CA ARG A 86 5.24 8.82 -3.16
C ARG A 86 6.27 9.93 -2.93
N HIS A 87 6.95 9.94 -1.78
CA HIS A 87 8.04 10.89 -1.50
C HIS A 87 9.27 10.62 -2.36
N LEU A 88 9.64 9.36 -2.59
CA LEU A 88 10.70 8.99 -3.51
C LEU A 88 10.36 9.45 -4.94
N VAL A 89 9.18 9.11 -5.43
CA VAL A 89 8.71 9.51 -6.77
C VAL A 89 8.57 11.04 -6.92
N SER A 90 8.16 11.78 -5.89
CA SER A 90 8.05 13.24 -5.97
C SER A 90 9.39 13.97 -5.90
N GLY A 91 10.36 13.42 -5.15
CA GLY A 91 11.72 13.97 -5.09
C GLY A 91 12.52 13.74 -6.39
N ALA A 92 12.18 12.70 -7.16
CA ALA A 92 12.72 12.44 -8.50
C ALA A 92 12.46 13.58 -9.47
N ARG A 93 11.21 14.07 -9.44
CA ARG A 93 10.61 14.81 -10.55
C ARG A 93 11.05 16.27 -10.62
N SER A 94 11.75 16.78 -9.60
CA SER A 94 12.21 18.17 -9.53
C SER A 94 13.66 18.37 -9.98
N SER A 95 14.41 17.30 -10.28
CA SER A 95 15.74 17.38 -10.86
C SER A 95 15.79 16.41 -12.04
N GLY A 96 16.02 16.88 -13.26
CA GLY A 96 16.07 16.00 -14.45
C GLY A 96 17.09 14.86 -14.34
N GLU A 97 18.12 15.02 -13.51
CA GLU A 97 19.08 13.95 -13.18
C GLU A 97 18.52 12.91 -12.18
N GLY A 98 17.53 13.29 -11.36
CA GLY A 98 16.92 12.39 -10.37
C GLY A 98 15.95 11.38 -10.98
N GLU A 99 15.35 11.69 -12.13
CA GLU A 99 14.42 10.79 -12.82
C GLU A 99 15.15 9.62 -13.48
N GLU A 100 16.33 9.87 -14.09
CA GLU A 100 17.18 8.81 -14.66
C GLU A 100 17.70 7.85 -13.57
N GLU A 101 18.20 8.38 -12.45
CA GLU A 101 18.72 7.56 -11.35
C GLU A 101 17.61 6.75 -10.66
N GLN A 102 16.41 7.29 -10.56
CA GLN A 102 15.28 6.54 -10.03
C GLN A 102 14.79 5.46 -10.97
N ALA A 103 14.79 5.71 -12.27
CA ALA A 103 14.45 4.67 -13.24
C ALA A 103 15.48 3.53 -13.17
N ARG A 104 16.77 3.85 -13.03
CA ARG A 104 17.83 2.86 -12.79
C ARG A 104 17.61 2.05 -11.52
N THR A 105 17.31 2.72 -10.40
CA THR A 105 17.00 2.06 -9.12
C THR A 105 15.74 1.18 -9.23
N ALA A 106 14.72 1.64 -9.95
CA ALA A 106 13.49 0.88 -10.15
C ALA A 106 13.75 -0.40 -10.94
N VAL A 107 14.57 -0.35 -12.01
CA VAL A 107 14.98 -1.54 -12.76
C VAL A 107 15.69 -2.53 -11.84
N GLU A 108 16.67 -2.10 -11.03
CA GLU A 108 17.37 -2.98 -10.08
C GLU A 108 16.43 -3.66 -9.08
N LEU A 109 15.46 -2.92 -8.54
CA LEU A 109 14.45 -3.48 -7.63
C LEU A 109 13.54 -4.50 -8.32
N LEU A 110 13.15 -4.25 -9.57
CA LEU A 110 12.29 -5.17 -10.32
C LEU A 110 13.05 -6.44 -10.72
N ILE A 111 14.32 -6.34 -11.09
CA ILE A 111 15.18 -7.50 -11.37
C ILE A 111 15.30 -8.37 -10.11
N ASN A 112 15.49 -7.75 -8.93
CA ASN A 112 15.46 -8.49 -7.66
C ASN A 112 14.09 -9.11 -7.36
N GLY A 113 13.01 -8.44 -7.77
CA GLY A 113 11.63 -8.93 -7.65
C GLY A 113 11.33 -10.20 -8.45
N LEU A 114 12.08 -10.47 -9.52
CA LEU A 114 11.98 -11.73 -10.27
C LEU A 114 12.41 -12.96 -9.43
N GLY A 115 13.24 -12.76 -8.41
CA GLY A 115 13.64 -13.81 -7.46
C GLY A 115 12.62 -14.07 -6.35
N ALA A 116 11.47 -13.37 -6.32
CA ALA A 116 10.48 -13.54 -5.26
C ALA A 116 9.81 -14.92 -5.30
N ASP A 117 9.56 -15.53 -4.13
CA ASP A 117 8.88 -16.83 -4.01
C ASP A 117 7.45 -16.81 -4.57
N ARG A 118 6.77 -15.66 -4.46
CA ARG A 118 5.37 -15.52 -4.87
C ARG A 118 5.25 -15.30 -6.38
N PRO A 119 4.49 -16.15 -7.11
CA PRO A 119 4.38 -16.06 -8.56
C PRO A 119 3.74 -14.75 -9.03
N GLU A 120 2.81 -14.17 -8.25
CA GLU A 120 2.17 -12.90 -8.59
C GLU A 120 3.16 -11.73 -8.54
N THR A 121 4.10 -11.76 -7.59
CA THR A 121 5.15 -10.73 -7.47
C THR A 121 6.12 -10.81 -8.64
N ARG A 122 6.53 -12.02 -9.06
CA ARG A 122 7.38 -12.20 -10.24
C ARG A 122 6.71 -11.72 -11.52
N ALA A 123 5.44 -12.09 -11.74
CA ALA A 123 4.69 -11.67 -12.91
C ALA A 123 4.56 -10.14 -12.99
N ALA A 124 4.24 -9.49 -11.86
CA ALA A 124 4.17 -8.04 -11.80
C ALA A 124 5.54 -7.36 -12.01
N ALA A 125 6.63 -7.96 -11.51
CA ALA A 125 7.98 -7.44 -11.74
C ALA A 125 8.36 -7.52 -13.23
N LEU A 126 8.07 -8.64 -13.88
CA LEU A 126 8.31 -8.86 -15.30
C LEU A 126 7.53 -7.88 -16.19
N GLU A 127 6.22 -7.73 -15.96
CA GLU A 127 5.39 -6.78 -16.72
C GLU A 127 5.92 -5.34 -16.61
N ASN A 128 6.34 -4.94 -15.40
CA ASN A 128 6.89 -3.62 -15.18
C ASN A 128 8.28 -3.45 -15.82
N LEU A 129 9.12 -4.48 -15.82
CA LEU A 129 10.41 -4.47 -16.52
C LEU A 129 10.22 -4.29 -18.03
N GLN A 130 9.34 -5.07 -18.64
CA GLN A 130 9.01 -4.95 -20.06
C GLN A 130 8.48 -3.56 -20.39
N ARG A 131 7.62 -3.00 -19.53
CA ARG A 131 7.05 -1.65 -19.71
C ARG A 131 8.09 -0.54 -19.58
N LEU A 132 9.03 -0.65 -18.64
CA LEU A 132 10.07 0.36 -18.37
C LEU A 132 11.23 0.30 -19.36
N THR A 133 11.59 -0.89 -19.83
CA THR A 133 12.79 -1.09 -20.66
C THR A 133 12.47 -1.28 -22.14
N GLY A 134 11.22 -1.63 -22.46
CA GLY A 134 10.80 -2.02 -23.81
C GLY A 134 11.37 -3.36 -24.28
N GLN A 135 12.06 -4.10 -23.40
CA GLN A 135 12.67 -5.40 -23.71
C GLN A 135 11.84 -6.54 -23.15
N ASP A 136 11.86 -7.69 -23.83
CA ASP A 136 11.27 -8.93 -23.35
C ASP A 136 12.33 -10.03 -23.30
N LEU A 137 12.84 -10.30 -22.09
CA LEU A 137 13.84 -11.34 -21.82
C LEU A 137 13.22 -12.56 -21.10
N GLY A 138 11.89 -12.62 -20.98
CA GLY A 138 11.21 -13.65 -20.18
C GLY A 138 11.42 -13.47 -18.68
N ASP A 139 11.13 -14.52 -17.91
CA ASP A 139 11.20 -14.53 -16.43
C ASP A 139 12.58 -14.87 -15.86
N ASP A 140 13.60 -14.95 -16.72
CA ASP A 140 14.98 -15.28 -16.32
C ASP A 140 15.68 -14.07 -15.68
N GLN A 141 15.85 -14.14 -14.36
CA GLN A 141 16.53 -13.11 -13.58
C GLN A 141 17.98 -12.88 -14.03
N GLU A 142 18.72 -13.92 -14.42
CA GLU A 142 20.13 -13.79 -14.83
C GLU A 142 20.23 -13.05 -16.16
N ALA A 143 19.34 -13.34 -17.12
CA ALA A 143 19.27 -12.64 -18.39
C ALA A 143 19.02 -11.13 -18.19
N TRP A 144 18.10 -10.78 -17.27
CA TRP A 144 17.83 -9.39 -16.91
C TRP A 144 19.00 -8.70 -16.22
N GLN A 145 19.71 -9.40 -15.32
CA GLN A 145 20.91 -8.86 -14.66
C GLN A 145 22.02 -8.57 -15.67
N GLN A 146 22.26 -9.49 -16.60
CA GLN A 146 23.27 -9.33 -17.64
C GLN A 146 22.93 -8.15 -18.56
N TRP A 147 21.68 -8.10 -19.04
CA TRP A 147 21.21 -6.98 -19.86
C TRP A 147 21.36 -5.64 -19.12
N TRP A 148 21.02 -5.61 -17.83
CA TRP A 148 21.14 -4.39 -17.04
C TRP A 148 22.59 -3.95 -16.89
N ALA A 149 23.52 -4.87 -16.61
CA ALA A 149 24.95 -4.56 -16.55
C ALA A 149 25.47 -3.90 -17.84
N ASP A 150 25.01 -4.37 -19.00
CA ASP A 150 25.44 -3.86 -20.30
C ASP A 150 24.81 -2.50 -20.67
N ASN A 151 23.60 -2.21 -20.17
CA ASN A 151 22.81 -1.02 -20.59
C ASN A 151 22.72 0.08 -19.52
N ARG A 152 23.09 -0.17 -18.26
CA ARG A 152 22.89 0.74 -17.11
C ARG A 152 23.41 2.15 -17.35
N ALA A 153 24.60 2.31 -17.94
CA ALA A 153 25.22 3.61 -18.11
C ALA A 153 24.46 4.53 -19.09
N GLY A 154 23.84 3.94 -20.11
CA GLY A 154 23.10 4.65 -21.16
C GLY A 154 21.58 4.62 -20.98
N PHE A 155 21.08 3.96 -19.95
CA PHE A 155 19.64 3.78 -19.76
C PHE A 155 18.93 5.11 -19.53
N ARG A 156 17.92 5.36 -20.37
CA ARG A 156 16.94 6.43 -20.26
C ARG A 156 15.55 5.82 -20.46
N PRO A 157 14.65 5.95 -19.47
CA PRO A 157 13.29 5.41 -19.55
C PRO A 157 12.42 6.13 -20.59
#